data_AF-A0A371D2N9-F1
#
_entry.id   AF-A0A371D2N9-F1
#
_cell.length_a   1.000
_cell.length_b   1.000
_cell.length_c   1.000
_cell.angle_alpha   90.00
_cell.angle_beta   90.00
_cell.angle_gamma   90.00
#
_symmetry.space_group_name_H-M   'P 1'
#
loop_
_entity.id
_entity.type
_entity.pdbx_description
1 polymer ?
#
loop_
_entity_poly.entity_id
_entity_poly.type
_entity_poly.pdbx_seq_one_letter_code
_entity_poly.pdbx_strand_id
1 'polypeptide(L)'
;MTSHKRKVTELSAGDVDPVIQSLVPFMASLDRDDERTAGVVDMIESLFFKLKQGSRAPSIATALDLQENHIYPYGLEFKDDTAKALVRQRGAQEVDNNILTLSNTKALISLVRKHMSRASLGGCRMLIDVIFLRLASVMSTDADNLSVIPDWTALNTSPGGRPSLEGVIDYLITKRPAKYSGLILSEPVGALNRPDLAHVGSSNIYEARTCSELQSGLMQAVLAAATLCRETQKECARGAVTCGDHWIFFSYQGPKGGEYAKYARTEVLDVGKDAENLELILGVLVDWIENAEVFGPQKYFYIV
;
A
#
# COMPACT_ATOMS: atom_id res chain seq x y z
N MET A 1 6.20 19.50 -43.28
CA MET A 1 5.72 18.56 -42.25
C MET A 1 5.02 19.34 -41.17
N THR A 2 3.70 19.32 -41.14
CA THR A 2 2.87 20.01 -40.15
C THR A 2 2.86 19.21 -38.86
N SER A 3 3.55 19.71 -37.83
CA SER A 3 3.41 19.23 -36.45
C SER A 3 1.96 19.38 -36.02
N HIS A 4 1.21 18.27 -35.95
CA HIS A 4 -0.09 18.27 -35.29
C HIS A 4 0.15 18.38 -33.78
N LYS A 5 -0.26 19.52 -33.19
CA LYS A 5 -0.32 19.69 -31.74
C LYS A 5 -1.30 18.66 -31.19
N ARG A 6 -0.78 17.61 -30.54
CA ARG A 6 -1.60 16.65 -29.81
C ARG A 6 -2.42 17.39 -28.76
N LYS A 7 -3.72 17.08 -28.69
CA LYS A 7 -4.57 17.61 -27.62
C LYS A 7 -4.28 16.86 -26.33
N VAL A 8 -4.36 17.54 -25.19
CA VAL A 8 -4.14 16.94 -23.84
C VAL A 8 -5.07 15.74 -23.60
N THR A 9 -6.25 15.73 -24.24
CA THR A 9 -7.23 14.64 -24.20
C THR A 9 -6.82 13.38 -24.98
N GLU A 10 -5.72 13.40 -25.71
CA GLU A 10 -5.21 12.28 -26.53
C GLU A 10 -4.00 11.58 -25.88
N LEU A 11 -3.61 12.00 -24.67
CA LEU A 11 -2.51 11.41 -23.92
C LEU A 11 -2.94 10.07 -23.32
N SER A 12 -2.08 9.06 -23.43
CA SER A 12 -2.29 7.77 -22.76
C SER A 12 -1.92 7.86 -21.28
N ALA A 13 -2.39 6.93 -20.44
CA ALA A 13 -2.02 6.91 -19.01
C ALA A 13 -0.49 6.93 -18.80
N GLY A 14 0.27 6.24 -19.67
CA GLY A 14 1.74 6.24 -19.63
C GLY A 14 2.40 7.57 -20.01
N ASP A 15 1.70 8.47 -20.70
CA ASP A 15 2.17 9.82 -21.02
C ASP A 15 1.79 10.84 -19.92
N VAL A 16 0.71 10.56 -19.19
CA VAL A 16 0.16 11.46 -18.15
C VAL A 16 0.91 11.32 -16.84
N ASP A 17 1.26 10.08 -16.44
CA ASP A 17 1.92 9.82 -15.15
C ASP A 17 3.26 10.56 -14.95
N PRO A 18 4.20 10.60 -15.93
CA PRO A 18 5.45 11.34 -15.78
C PRO A 18 5.24 12.86 -15.63
N VAL A 19 4.21 13.40 -16.29
CA VAL A 19 3.85 14.82 -16.21
C VAL A 19 3.28 15.14 -14.82
N ILE A 20 2.40 14.29 -14.29
CA ILE A 20 1.87 14.43 -12.93
C ILE A 20 3.00 14.30 -11.89
N GLN A 21 3.86 13.30 -12.03
CA GLN A 21 4.98 13.08 -11.11
C GLN A 21 5.98 14.25 -11.08
N SER A 22 6.12 14.99 -12.18
CA SER A 22 6.98 16.19 -12.23
C SER A 22 6.31 17.43 -11.62
N LEU A 23 4.98 17.51 -11.72
CA LEU A 23 4.21 18.68 -11.27
C LEU A 23 3.86 18.61 -9.77
N VAL A 24 3.74 17.42 -9.17
CA VAL A 24 3.42 17.26 -7.74
C VAL A 24 4.51 17.84 -6.81
N PRO A 25 5.80 17.53 -6.97
CA PRO A 25 6.86 18.13 -6.16
C PRO A 25 6.98 19.64 -6.39
N PHE A 26 6.71 20.09 -7.62
CA PHE A 26 6.70 21.50 -7.96
C PHE A 26 5.54 22.24 -7.29
N MET A 27 4.32 21.68 -7.29
CA MET A 27 3.19 22.26 -6.54
C MET A 27 3.45 22.28 -5.04
N ALA A 28 4.06 21.23 -4.48
CA ALA A 28 4.39 21.15 -3.07
C ALA A 28 5.44 22.17 -2.63
N SER A 29 6.25 22.70 -3.55
CA SER A 29 7.22 23.76 -3.27
C SER A 29 6.68 25.18 -3.46
N LEU A 30 5.43 25.33 -3.92
CA LEU A 30 4.77 26.63 -4.05
C LEU A 30 4.03 26.99 -2.76
N ASP A 31 4.21 28.23 -2.32
CA ASP A 31 3.42 28.82 -1.24
C ASP A 31 2.01 29.14 -1.77
N ARG A 32 0.98 28.74 -1.05
CA ARG A 32 -0.43 28.97 -1.46
C ARG A 32 -0.96 30.31 -1.01
N ASP A 33 -0.31 30.89 0.00
CA ASP A 33 -0.70 32.17 0.57
C ASP A 33 0.02 33.34 -0.12
N ASP A 34 0.99 33.06 -0.99
CA ASP A 34 1.59 34.04 -1.89
C ASP A 34 0.73 34.22 -3.16
N GLU A 35 0.21 35.43 -3.34
CA GLU A 35 -0.61 35.84 -4.50
C GLU A 35 0.09 35.59 -5.85
N ARG A 36 1.43 35.53 -5.88
CA ARG A 36 2.21 35.28 -7.10
C ARG A 36 2.22 33.81 -7.52
N THR A 37 2.06 32.90 -6.57
CA THR A 37 2.11 31.45 -6.78
C THR A 37 0.74 30.80 -6.70
N ALA A 38 -0.25 31.43 -6.04
CA ALA A 38 -1.64 30.99 -5.99
C ALA A 38 -2.23 30.76 -7.39
N GLY A 39 -2.05 31.70 -8.32
CA GLY A 39 -2.52 31.54 -9.70
C GLY A 39 -1.82 30.42 -10.48
N VAL A 40 -0.59 30.06 -10.10
CA VAL A 40 0.15 28.93 -10.69
C VAL A 40 -0.40 27.62 -10.15
N VAL A 41 -0.70 27.55 -8.86
CA VAL A 41 -1.37 26.41 -8.23
C VAL A 41 -2.72 26.15 -8.90
N ASP A 42 -3.57 27.18 -9.05
CA ASP A 42 -4.88 27.07 -9.71
C ASP A 42 -4.78 26.57 -11.16
N MET A 43 -3.76 27.03 -11.90
CA MET A 43 -3.52 26.58 -13.28
C MET A 43 -3.07 25.12 -13.35
N ILE A 44 -2.22 24.67 -12.43
CA ILE A 44 -1.76 23.28 -12.37
C ILE A 44 -2.93 22.38 -11.93
N GLU A 45 -3.75 22.81 -10.97
CA GLU A 45 -4.97 22.11 -10.56
C GLU A 45 -5.97 22.00 -11.72
N SER A 46 -6.18 23.08 -12.49
CA SER A 46 -7.01 23.06 -13.70
C SER A 46 -6.46 22.12 -14.77
N LEU A 47 -5.14 22.03 -14.92
CA LEU A 47 -4.47 21.12 -15.85
C LEU A 47 -4.67 19.66 -15.41
N PHE A 48 -4.52 19.37 -14.13
CA PHE A 48 -4.79 18.03 -13.57
C PHE A 48 -6.24 17.61 -13.75
N PHE A 49 -7.19 18.52 -13.52
CA PHE A 49 -8.61 18.26 -13.78
C PHE A 49 -8.88 17.89 -15.24
N LYS A 50 -8.26 18.60 -16.19
CA LYS A 50 -8.37 18.30 -17.63
C LYS A 50 -7.71 16.97 -18.02
N LEU A 51 -6.57 16.64 -17.41
CA LEU A 51 -5.90 15.36 -17.61
C LEU A 51 -6.75 14.19 -17.09
N LYS A 52 -7.42 14.36 -15.94
CA LYS A 52 -8.39 13.38 -15.41
C LYS A 52 -9.60 13.18 -16.32
N GLN A 53 -10.16 14.25 -16.90
CA GLN A 53 -11.32 14.14 -17.80
C GLN A 53 -11.02 13.46 -19.14
N GLY A 54 -9.78 13.56 -19.64
CA GLY A 54 -9.37 12.95 -20.92
C GLY A 54 -9.01 11.47 -20.81
N SER A 55 -8.62 10.99 -19.64
CA SER A 55 -8.22 9.61 -19.42
C SER A 55 -9.43 8.71 -19.18
N ARG A 56 -9.74 7.82 -20.13
CA ARG A 56 -10.73 6.72 -19.95
C ARG A 56 -10.21 5.60 -19.03
N ALA A 57 -9.08 5.80 -18.34
CA ALA A 57 -8.61 4.87 -17.33
C ALA A 57 -9.50 4.96 -16.08
N PRO A 58 -9.69 3.86 -15.33
CA PRO A 58 -10.38 3.90 -14.03
C PRO A 58 -9.76 5.01 -13.18
N SER A 59 -10.57 5.74 -12.42
CA SER A 59 -10.17 6.96 -11.69
C SER A 59 -8.95 6.70 -10.80
N ILE A 60 -7.75 6.97 -11.31
CA ILE A 60 -6.52 6.86 -10.55
C ILE A 60 -6.51 8.03 -9.56
N ALA A 61 -6.52 7.72 -8.27
CA ALA A 61 -6.32 8.73 -7.24
C ALA A 61 -4.99 9.47 -7.47
N THR A 62 -5.03 10.78 -7.30
CA THR A 62 -3.88 11.68 -7.41
C THR A 62 -3.63 12.37 -6.08
N ALA A 63 -2.49 13.05 -5.99
CA ALA A 63 -2.18 13.90 -4.84
C ALA A 63 -3.25 14.99 -4.60
N LEU A 64 -3.96 15.43 -5.65
CA LEU A 64 -5.08 16.35 -5.49
C LEU A 64 -6.26 15.72 -4.73
N ASP A 65 -6.59 14.45 -5.00
CA ASP A 65 -7.69 13.81 -4.29
C ASP A 65 -7.36 13.69 -2.80
N LEU A 66 -6.09 13.45 -2.44
CA LEU A 66 -5.65 13.48 -1.03
C LEU A 66 -5.80 14.87 -0.42
N GLN A 67 -5.40 15.90 -1.14
CA GLN A 67 -5.53 17.30 -0.70
C GLN A 67 -6.99 17.72 -0.51
N GLU A 68 -7.88 17.35 -1.43
CA GLU A 68 -9.33 17.59 -1.31
C GLU A 68 -9.94 16.88 -0.09
N ASN A 69 -9.34 15.76 0.33
CA ASN A 69 -9.71 15.05 1.55
C ASN A 69 -8.94 15.51 2.80
N HIS A 70 -8.16 16.60 2.71
CA HIS A 70 -7.29 17.10 3.78
C HIS A 70 -6.35 16.02 4.35
N ILE A 71 -5.79 15.18 3.46
CA ILE A 71 -4.81 14.13 3.79
C ILE A 71 -3.42 14.60 3.35
N TYR A 72 -2.50 14.76 4.30
CA TYR A 72 -1.17 15.29 4.04
C TYR A 72 -0.06 14.22 4.10
N PRO A 73 0.92 14.28 3.18
CA PRO A 73 2.00 13.28 3.09
C PRO A 73 3.15 13.55 4.06
N TYR A 74 3.74 12.47 4.56
CA TYR A 74 4.96 12.42 5.37
C TYR A 74 5.88 11.27 4.92
N GLY A 75 7.14 11.34 5.28
CA GLY A 75 8.12 10.27 5.06
C GLY A 75 8.20 9.29 6.24
N LEU A 76 8.53 8.04 5.94
CA LEU A 76 8.97 7.03 6.90
C LEU A 76 10.42 6.68 6.60
N GLU A 77 11.31 7.17 7.44
CA GLU A 77 12.75 6.89 7.35
C GLU A 77 13.16 5.91 8.43
N PHE A 78 14.04 4.97 8.11
CA PHE A 78 14.64 4.12 9.13
C PHE A 78 15.39 5.00 10.12
N LYS A 79 15.23 4.72 11.43
CA LYS A 79 15.87 5.55 12.47
C LYS A 79 17.38 5.61 12.34
N ASP A 80 17.98 4.45 12.07
CA ASP A 80 19.40 4.25 11.86
C ASP A 80 19.64 2.85 11.25
N ASP A 81 20.91 2.54 10.95
CA ASP A 81 21.30 1.22 10.44
C ASP A 81 21.05 0.09 11.43
N THR A 82 21.04 0.37 12.74
CA THR A 82 20.74 -0.63 13.77
C THR A 82 19.27 -1.03 13.71
N ALA A 83 18.36 -0.08 13.58
CA ALA A 83 16.94 -0.32 13.37
C ALA A 83 16.73 -1.17 12.11
N LYS A 84 17.41 -0.83 11.00
CA LYS A 84 17.34 -1.60 9.75
C LYS A 84 17.88 -3.03 9.92
N ALA A 85 18.97 -3.22 10.66
CA ALA A 85 19.51 -4.54 10.97
C ALA A 85 18.56 -5.37 11.84
N LEU A 86 17.91 -4.77 12.84
CA LEU A 86 16.91 -5.42 13.68
C LEU A 86 15.67 -5.85 12.89
N VAL A 87 15.23 -5.04 11.92
CA VAL A 87 14.14 -5.42 11.00
C VAL A 87 14.55 -6.63 10.18
N ARG A 88 15.75 -6.63 9.60
CA ARG A 88 16.25 -7.81 8.86
C ARG A 88 16.34 -9.04 9.74
N GLN A 89 16.89 -8.93 10.95
CA GLN A 89 16.96 -10.04 11.89
C GLN A 89 15.57 -10.60 12.18
N ARG A 90 14.57 -9.72 12.32
CA ARG A 90 13.18 -10.11 12.55
C ARG A 90 12.59 -10.85 11.35
N GLY A 91 12.78 -10.36 10.13
CA GLY A 91 12.28 -11.05 8.93
C GLY A 91 13.04 -12.31 8.57
N ALA A 92 14.27 -12.49 9.11
CA ALA A 92 15.08 -13.69 8.95
C ALA A 92 14.73 -14.81 9.94
N GLN A 93 13.78 -14.58 10.86
CA GLN A 93 13.41 -15.58 11.86
C GLN A 93 12.95 -16.89 11.21
N GLU A 94 13.42 -17.99 11.76
CA GLU A 94 13.03 -19.35 11.37
C GLU A 94 12.17 -19.99 12.46
N VAL A 95 11.30 -20.90 12.03
CA VAL A 95 10.48 -21.73 12.92
C VAL A 95 10.86 -23.18 12.68
N ASP A 96 11.01 -23.93 13.77
CA ASP A 96 11.39 -25.33 13.71
C ASP A 96 10.39 -26.14 12.85
N ASN A 97 10.92 -27.06 12.04
CA ASN A 97 10.15 -27.91 11.12
C ASN A 97 9.33 -27.16 10.06
N ASN A 98 9.60 -25.87 9.82
CA ASN A 98 8.95 -25.11 8.75
C ASN A 98 9.57 -25.46 7.38
N ILE A 99 8.74 -25.89 6.43
CA ILE A 99 9.15 -26.24 5.06
C ILE A 99 9.54 -24.97 4.28
N LEU A 100 8.81 -23.88 4.49
CA LEU A 100 9.06 -22.61 3.81
C LEU A 100 10.15 -21.83 4.53
N THR A 101 11.37 -22.35 4.61
CA THR A 101 12.54 -21.62 5.16
C THR A 101 12.84 -20.36 4.36
N LEU A 102 13.65 -19.44 4.89
CA LEU A 102 14.08 -18.25 4.15
C LEU A 102 14.81 -18.64 2.85
N SER A 103 15.69 -19.63 2.92
CA SER A 103 16.41 -20.16 1.76
C SER A 103 15.46 -20.73 0.71
N ASN A 104 14.47 -21.53 1.12
CA ASN A 104 13.47 -22.09 0.21
C ASN A 104 12.60 -21.00 -0.40
N THR A 105 12.27 -19.97 0.36
CA THR A 105 11.50 -18.80 -0.12
C THR A 105 12.28 -18.04 -1.21
N LYS A 106 13.58 -17.79 -0.99
CA LYS A 106 14.45 -17.17 -2.03
C LYS A 106 14.53 -18.04 -3.28
N ALA A 107 14.62 -19.36 -3.13
CA ALA A 107 14.61 -20.29 -4.26
C ALA A 107 13.28 -20.26 -5.05
N LEU A 108 12.14 -20.19 -4.35
CA LEU A 108 10.82 -20.04 -4.97
C LEU A 108 10.69 -18.71 -5.71
N ILE A 109 11.10 -17.59 -5.10
CA ILE A 109 11.14 -16.27 -5.76
C ILE A 109 11.98 -16.34 -7.04
N SER A 110 13.17 -16.95 -6.98
CA SER A 110 14.03 -17.14 -8.14
C SER A 110 13.33 -17.96 -9.25
N LEU A 111 12.62 -19.02 -8.88
CA LEU A 111 11.85 -19.84 -9.81
C LEU A 111 10.74 -19.03 -10.48
N VAL A 112 9.97 -18.26 -9.72
CA VAL A 112 8.92 -17.38 -10.24
C VAL A 112 9.52 -16.36 -11.20
N ARG A 113 10.61 -15.68 -10.82
CA ARG A 113 11.30 -14.69 -11.67
C ARG A 113 11.87 -15.30 -12.95
N LYS A 114 12.23 -16.58 -12.94
CA LYS A 114 12.76 -17.30 -14.11
C LYS A 114 11.66 -17.72 -15.09
N HIS A 115 10.47 -18.02 -14.60
CA HIS A 115 9.42 -18.66 -15.40
C HIS A 115 8.18 -17.78 -15.63
N MET A 116 8.05 -16.64 -14.96
CA MET A 116 6.90 -15.74 -15.06
C MET A 116 7.32 -14.31 -15.41
N SER A 117 6.47 -13.63 -16.19
CA SER A 117 6.69 -12.22 -16.50
C SER A 117 6.39 -11.35 -15.28
N ARG A 118 7.40 -10.60 -14.85
CA ARG A 118 7.31 -9.64 -13.73
C ARG A 118 6.55 -8.36 -14.07
N ALA A 119 6.21 -8.16 -15.34
CA ALA A 119 5.35 -7.08 -15.82
C ALA A 119 3.89 -7.53 -16.00
N SER A 120 3.58 -8.78 -15.65
CA SER A 120 2.22 -9.32 -15.70
C SER A 120 1.63 -9.40 -14.28
N LEU A 121 0.32 -9.20 -14.18
CA LEU A 121 -0.42 -9.37 -12.93
C LEU A 121 -0.16 -10.76 -12.31
N GLY A 122 -0.27 -11.82 -13.11
CA GLY A 122 -0.05 -13.19 -12.62
C GLY A 122 1.36 -13.42 -12.05
N GLY A 123 2.39 -12.80 -12.62
CA GLY A 123 3.75 -12.88 -12.08
C GLY A 123 3.93 -12.08 -10.79
N CYS A 124 3.32 -10.89 -10.70
CA CYS A 124 3.33 -10.07 -9.48
C CYS A 124 2.63 -10.79 -8.33
N ARG A 125 1.39 -11.27 -8.55
CA ARG A 125 0.64 -12.08 -7.57
C ARG A 125 1.43 -13.27 -7.06
N MET A 126 2.04 -14.05 -7.95
CA MET A 126 2.80 -15.22 -7.54
C MET A 126 3.98 -14.87 -6.61
N LEU A 127 4.67 -13.74 -6.84
CA LEU A 127 5.72 -13.27 -5.94
C LEU A 127 5.16 -12.84 -4.58
N ILE A 128 4.06 -12.09 -4.59
CA ILE A 128 3.36 -11.66 -3.38
C ILE A 128 2.90 -12.88 -2.57
N ASP A 129 2.30 -13.88 -3.21
CA ASP A 129 1.84 -15.11 -2.60
C ASP A 129 2.98 -15.89 -1.95
N VAL A 130 4.13 -16.03 -2.62
CA VAL A 130 5.31 -16.69 -2.02
C VAL A 130 5.78 -15.96 -0.75
N ILE A 131 5.82 -14.63 -0.78
CA ILE A 131 6.19 -13.81 0.39
C ILE A 131 5.18 -14.00 1.53
N PHE A 132 3.89 -13.99 1.23
CA PHE A 132 2.82 -14.13 2.23
C PHE A 132 2.71 -15.54 2.78
N LEU A 133 2.94 -16.58 1.98
CA LEU A 133 3.00 -17.95 2.46
C LEU A 133 4.18 -18.14 3.43
N ARG A 134 5.35 -17.56 3.12
CA ARG A 134 6.48 -17.52 4.07
C ARG A 134 6.06 -16.81 5.35
N LEU A 135 5.48 -15.62 5.24
CA LEU A 135 5.06 -14.83 6.40
C LEU A 135 4.07 -15.61 7.27
N ALA A 136 3.07 -16.25 6.66
CA ALA A 136 2.08 -17.05 7.35
C ALA A 136 2.70 -18.29 8.03
N SER A 137 3.66 -18.94 7.36
CA SER A 137 4.36 -20.10 7.93
C SER A 137 5.23 -19.78 9.15
N VAL A 138 5.72 -18.53 9.25
CA VAL A 138 6.59 -18.09 10.36
C VAL A 138 5.79 -17.44 11.49
N MET A 139 4.75 -16.67 11.16
CA MET A 139 3.97 -15.91 12.15
C MET A 139 2.82 -16.69 12.78
N SER A 140 2.46 -17.85 12.22
CA SER A 140 1.42 -18.71 12.78
C SER A 140 1.98 -19.58 13.91
N THR A 141 1.16 -19.77 14.93
CA THR A 141 1.45 -20.45 16.19
C THR A 141 0.21 -21.25 16.59
N ASP A 142 0.33 -22.11 17.60
CA ASP A 142 -0.82 -22.86 18.12
C ASP A 142 -1.95 -21.95 18.66
N ALA A 143 -1.60 -20.73 19.11
CA ALA A 143 -2.55 -19.78 19.66
C ALA A 143 -3.18 -18.88 18.58
N ASP A 144 -2.35 -18.40 17.64
CA ASP A 144 -2.73 -17.43 16.60
C ASP A 144 -2.24 -17.88 15.23
N ASN A 145 -3.08 -17.73 14.22
CA ASN A 145 -2.73 -17.97 12.83
C ASN A 145 -2.78 -16.68 12.01
N LEU A 146 -1.83 -16.55 11.09
CA LEU A 146 -1.86 -15.53 10.06
C LEU A 146 -2.63 -16.05 8.85
N SER A 147 -3.72 -15.38 8.50
CA SER A 147 -4.54 -15.68 7.33
C SER A 147 -4.28 -14.66 6.23
N VAL A 148 -4.17 -15.15 4.99
CA VAL A 148 -4.01 -14.33 3.78
C VAL A 148 -5.32 -14.42 3.02
N ILE A 149 -6.02 -13.30 2.87
CA ILE A 149 -7.33 -13.25 2.21
C ILE A 149 -7.16 -12.42 0.95
N PRO A 150 -7.03 -13.05 -0.23
CA PRO A 150 -6.98 -12.34 -1.50
C PRO A 150 -8.35 -11.76 -1.86
N ASP A 151 -8.35 -10.77 -2.75
CA ASP A 151 -9.53 -10.10 -3.31
C ASP A 151 -10.51 -9.61 -2.20
N TRP A 152 -9.96 -9.01 -1.14
CA TRP A 152 -10.73 -8.54 0.01
C TRP A 152 -11.54 -7.29 -0.35
N THR A 153 -12.86 -7.42 -0.26
CA THR A 153 -13.78 -6.28 -0.33
C THR A 153 -14.31 -6.01 1.07
N ALA A 154 -13.77 -4.96 1.70
CA ALA A 154 -14.32 -4.49 2.96
C ALA A 154 -15.78 -4.06 2.71
N LEU A 155 -16.73 -4.75 3.35
CA LEU A 155 -18.12 -4.36 3.61
C LEU A 155 -18.82 -3.47 2.56
N ASN A 156 -19.80 -4.04 1.84
CA ASN A 156 -20.99 -3.38 1.26
C ASN A 156 -20.90 -1.85 1.08
N THR A 157 -20.05 -1.40 0.15
CA THR A 157 -20.22 -0.06 -0.37
C THR A 157 -21.52 -0.06 -1.18
N SER A 158 -22.53 0.63 -0.65
CA SER A 158 -23.80 0.78 -1.36
C SER A 158 -23.50 1.44 -2.70
N PRO A 159 -24.07 0.97 -3.84
CA PRO A 159 -23.84 1.51 -5.18
C PRO A 159 -24.53 2.88 -5.37
N GLY A 160 -24.36 3.77 -4.40
CA GLY A 160 -24.93 5.12 -4.33
C GLY A 160 -24.17 6.12 -5.18
N GLY A 161 -24.07 5.87 -6.48
CA GLY A 161 -24.05 6.89 -7.54
C GLY A 161 -22.93 7.94 -7.58
N ARG A 162 -21.93 7.92 -6.68
CA ARG A 162 -20.69 8.69 -6.85
C ARG A 162 -19.61 7.74 -7.32
N PRO A 163 -18.75 8.14 -8.29
CA PRO A 163 -17.60 7.34 -8.68
C PRO A 163 -16.72 7.18 -7.45
N SER A 164 -16.82 6.04 -6.78
CA SER A 164 -16.10 5.80 -5.57
C SER A 164 -14.64 5.55 -5.94
N LEU A 165 -13.74 6.36 -5.39
CA LEU A 165 -12.31 6.09 -5.33
C LEU A 165 -12.04 4.92 -4.34
N GLU A 166 -12.93 3.94 -4.30
CA GLU A 166 -12.86 2.74 -3.45
C GLU A 166 -11.84 1.79 -4.10
N GLY A 167 -10.61 1.85 -3.62
CA GLY A 167 -9.61 0.85 -3.97
C GLY A 167 -10.03 -0.51 -3.41
N VAL A 168 -10.15 -1.51 -4.26
CA VAL A 168 -10.24 -2.91 -3.82
C VAL A 168 -8.94 -3.24 -3.08
N ILE A 169 -9.05 -3.87 -1.90
CA ILE A 169 -7.88 -4.35 -1.18
C ILE A 169 -7.51 -5.70 -1.78
N ASP A 170 -6.39 -5.77 -2.52
CA ASP A 170 -6.00 -7.00 -3.21
C ASP A 170 -5.67 -8.13 -2.24
N TYR A 171 -5.07 -7.82 -1.08
CA TYR A 171 -4.90 -8.80 -0.01
C TYR A 171 -5.14 -8.14 1.35
N LEU A 172 -5.93 -8.82 2.18
CA LEU A 172 -5.97 -8.59 3.61
C LEU A 172 -5.13 -9.65 4.31
N ILE A 173 -4.07 -9.22 4.99
CA ILE A 173 -3.31 -10.11 5.88
C ILE A 173 -3.80 -9.88 7.29
N THR A 174 -4.25 -10.94 7.96
CA THR A 174 -4.84 -10.81 9.30
C THR A 174 -4.35 -11.88 10.26
N LYS A 175 -3.92 -11.48 11.47
CA LYS A 175 -3.52 -12.39 12.54
C LYS A 175 -4.68 -12.54 13.52
N ARG A 176 -5.15 -13.77 13.74
CA ARG A 176 -6.32 -14.06 14.60
C ARG A 176 -6.13 -15.38 15.36
N PRO A 177 -6.88 -15.61 16.45
CA PRO A 177 -6.77 -16.86 17.19
C PRO A 177 -6.99 -18.08 16.27
N ALA A 178 -6.12 -19.08 16.38
CA ALA A 178 -6.04 -20.22 15.46
C ALA A 178 -7.36 -20.99 15.32
N LYS A 179 -8.16 -21.05 16.39
CA LYS A 179 -9.48 -21.70 16.39
C LYS A 179 -10.47 -21.12 15.37
N TYR A 180 -10.23 -19.92 14.86
CA TYR A 180 -11.09 -19.25 13.88
C TYR A 180 -10.55 -19.28 12.45
N SER A 181 -9.37 -19.84 12.19
CA SER A 181 -8.76 -19.81 10.85
C SER A 181 -9.61 -20.45 9.77
N GLY A 182 -10.24 -21.59 10.07
CA GLY A 182 -11.13 -22.25 9.12
C GLY A 182 -12.34 -21.38 8.76
N LEU A 183 -12.90 -20.66 9.74
CA LEU A 183 -14.02 -19.74 9.52
C LEU A 183 -13.58 -18.51 8.72
N ILE A 184 -12.42 -17.92 9.06
CA ILE A 184 -11.86 -16.76 8.35
C ILE A 184 -11.60 -17.09 6.89
N LEU A 185 -11.01 -18.25 6.59
CA LEU A 185 -10.69 -18.61 5.20
C LEU A 185 -11.92 -19.04 4.38
N SER A 186 -12.98 -19.53 5.02
CA SER A 186 -14.22 -19.95 4.34
C SER A 186 -15.23 -18.81 4.17
N GLU A 187 -15.34 -17.92 5.15
CA GLU A 187 -16.31 -16.83 5.16
C GLU A 187 -15.71 -15.55 5.77
N PRO A 188 -14.70 -14.93 5.10
CA PRO A 188 -13.87 -13.89 5.70
C PRO A 188 -14.67 -12.64 6.09
N VAL A 189 -15.67 -12.25 5.29
CA VAL A 189 -16.52 -11.07 5.57
C VAL A 189 -17.33 -11.28 6.83
N GLY A 190 -18.02 -12.43 6.97
CA GLY A 190 -18.79 -12.75 8.17
C GLY A 190 -17.90 -12.86 9.40
N ALA A 191 -16.73 -13.49 9.26
CA ALA A 191 -15.80 -13.72 10.36
C ALA A 191 -15.19 -12.43 10.90
N LEU A 192 -14.65 -11.57 10.02
CA LEU A 192 -13.88 -10.39 10.42
C LEU A 192 -14.74 -9.23 10.93
N ASN A 193 -16.05 -9.25 10.67
CA ASN A 193 -17.01 -8.30 11.23
C ASN A 193 -17.47 -8.67 12.64
N ARG A 194 -17.03 -9.81 13.19
CA ARG A 194 -17.40 -10.20 14.54
C ARG A 194 -16.64 -9.37 15.59
N PRO A 195 -17.33 -8.79 16.58
CA PRO A 195 -16.69 -8.02 17.64
C PRO A 195 -15.65 -8.81 18.46
N ASP A 196 -15.86 -10.12 18.66
CA ASP A 196 -14.91 -10.99 19.38
C ASP A 196 -13.63 -11.29 18.58
N LEU A 197 -13.63 -10.95 17.29
CA LEU A 197 -12.50 -11.08 16.37
C LEU A 197 -11.90 -9.73 15.96
N ALA A 198 -12.35 -8.64 16.56
CA ALA A 198 -11.84 -7.29 16.31
C ALA A 198 -10.43 -7.04 16.90
N HIS A 199 -9.71 -8.08 17.31
CA HIS A 199 -8.35 -7.98 17.85
C HIS A 199 -7.33 -7.48 16.82
N VAL A 200 -6.20 -7.00 17.34
CA VAL A 200 -5.07 -6.41 16.59
C VAL A 200 -4.63 -7.31 15.44
N GLY A 201 -4.37 -6.67 14.30
CA GLY A 201 -3.41 -7.16 13.33
C GLY A 201 -4.02 -7.49 11.98
N SER A 202 -4.38 -6.44 11.24
CA SER A 202 -4.79 -6.54 9.86
C SER A 202 -4.03 -5.50 9.03
N SER A 203 -3.30 -5.92 8.02
CA SER A 203 -2.57 -5.04 7.11
C SER A 203 -3.18 -5.15 5.72
N ASN A 204 -3.51 -4.00 5.13
CA ASN A 204 -4.08 -3.92 3.79
C ASN A 204 -2.96 -3.87 2.76
N ILE A 205 -3.00 -4.76 1.77
CA ILE A 205 -2.02 -4.80 0.70
C ILE A 205 -2.74 -4.53 -0.62
N TYR A 206 -2.16 -3.62 -1.39
CA TYR A 206 -2.64 -3.21 -2.70
C TYR A 206 -1.62 -3.63 -3.75
N GLU A 207 -2.09 -4.29 -4.80
CA GLU A 207 -1.28 -4.77 -5.91
C GLU A 207 -1.14 -3.68 -6.97
N ALA A 208 0.10 -3.35 -7.31
CA ALA A 208 0.44 -2.57 -8.49
C ALA A 208 0.85 -3.54 -9.62
N ARG A 209 0.39 -3.29 -10.86
CA ARG A 209 0.73 -4.17 -11.99
C ARG A 209 2.18 -4.00 -12.41
N THR A 210 2.74 -2.83 -12.16
CA THR A 210 4.10 -2.45 -12.54
C THR A 210 4.76 -1.58 -11.46
N CYS A 211 6.10 -1.51 -11.47
CA CYS A 211 6.85 -0.63 -10.57
C CYS A 211 6.48 0.86 -10.77
N SER A 212 6.19 1.27 -12.01
CA SER A 212 5.73 2.63 -12.32
C SER A 212 4.37 2.98 -11.68
N GLU A 213 3.52 1.96 -11.45
CA GLU A 213 2.20 2.14 -10.85
C GLU A 213 2.21 2.18 -9.32
N LEU A 214 3.36 1.95 -8.66
CA LEU A 214 3.41 1.94 -7.20
C LEU A 214 3.01 3.28 -6.59
N GLN A 215 3.41 4.39 -7.21
CA GLN A 215 3.12 5.73 -6.67
C GLN A 215 1.65 6.12 -6.85
N SER A 216 1.06 5.84 -8.02
CA SER A 216 -0.37 6.04 -8.24
C SER A 216 -1.22 5.09 -7.39
N GLY A 217 -0.79 3.83 -7.28
CA GLY A 217 -1.37 2.84 -6.38
C GLY A 217 -1.32 3.25 -4.91
N LEU A 218 -0.27 3.96 -4.47
CA LEU A 218 -0.18 4.49 -3.11
C LEU A 218 -1.26 5.53 -2.82
N MET A 219 -1.50 6.49 -3.72
CA MET A 219 -2.54 7.50 -3.51
C MET A 219 -3.91 6.82 -3.33
N GLN A 220 -4.17 5.81 -4.17
CA GLN A 220 -5.39 5.00 -4.11
C GLN A 220 -5.49 4.23 -2.79
N ALA A 221 -4.39 3.59 -2.37
CA ALA A 221 -4.32 2.84 -1.14
C ALA A 221 -4.54 3.71 0.11
N VAL A 222 -4.06 4.95 0.10
CA VAL A 222 -4.26 5.92 1.19
C VAL A 222 -5.72 6.36 1.27
N LEU A 223 -6.37 6.65 0.13
CA LEU A 223 -7.81 6.97 0.12
C LEU A 223 -8.67 5.79 0.56
N ALA A 224 -8.32 4.58 0.15
CA ALA A 224 -8.99 3.36 0.57
C ALA A 224 -8.82 3.14 2.08
N ALA A 225 -7.61 3.34 2.61
CA ALA A 225 -7.35 3.30 4.06
C ALA A 225 -8.14 4.36 4.82
N ALA A 226 -8.23 5.59 4.30
CA ALA A 226 -9.03 6.66 4.90
C ALA A 226 -10.51 6.31 4.97
N THR A 227 -11.04 5.71 3.90
CA THR A 227 -12.43 5.24 3.84
C THR A 227 -12.67 4.11 4.82
N LEU A 228 -11.79 3.10 4.85
CA LEU A 228 -11.87 1.99 5.80
C LEU A 228 -11.83 2.48 7.25
N CYS A 229 -10.92 3.38 7.60
CA CYS A 229 -10.84 3.97 8.94
C CYS A 229 -12.14 4.67 9.34
N ARG A 230 -12.72 5.45 8.43
CA ARG A 230 -14.00 6.14 8.66
C ARG A 230 -15.16 5.17 8.88
N GLU A 231 -15.25 4.11 8.08
CA GLU A 231 -16.32 3.11 8.16
C GLU A 231 -16.21 2.21 9.38
N THR A 232 -14.98 1.81 9.72
CA THR A 232 -14.69 0.93 10.87
C THR A 232 -14.47 1.70 12.17
N GLN A 233 -14.59 3.03 12.14
CA GLN A 233 -14.32 3.92 13.27
C GLN A 233 -12.92 3.73 13.89
N LYS A 234 -11.95 3.34 13.07
CA LYS A 234 -10.53 3.21 13.46
C LYS A 234 -9.80 4.51 13.20
N GLU A 235 -8.90 4.90 14.12
CA GLU A 235 -8.09 6.10 13.95
C GLU A 235 -6.96 5.89 12.94
N CYS A 236 -6.44 4.67 12.82
CA CYS A 236 -5.22 4.39 12.08
C CYS A 236 -5.34 3.11 11.25
N ALA A 237 -4.63 3.07 10.13
CA ALA A 237 -4.44 1.88 9.33
C ALA A 237 -2.99 1.80 8.86
N ARG A 238 -2.50 0.58 8.66
CA ARG A 238 -1.21 0.31 8.02
C ARG A 238 -1.42 -0.58 6.81
N GLY A 239 -0.59 -0.38 5.81
CA GLY A 239 -0.64 -1.17 4.58
C GLY A 239 0.61 -1.04 3.74
N ALA A 240 0.57 -1.70 2.58
CA ALA A 240 1.62 -1.60 1.58
C ALA A 240 1.04 -1.61 0.18
N VAL A 241 1.78 -1.01 -0.75
CA VAL A 241 1.55 -1.15 -2.19
C VAL A 241 2.73 -1.90 -2.79
N THR A 242 2.47 -2.91 -3.62
CA THR A 242 3.53 -3.79 -4.11
C THR A 242 3.24 -4.38 -5.49
N CYS A 243 4.30 -4.64 -6.25
CA CYS A 243 4.29 -5.50 -7.45
C CYS A 243 5.07 -6.82 -7.21
N GLY A 244 5.19 -7.25 -5.95
CA GLY A 244 5.99 -8.40 -5.52
C GLY A 244 7.47 -8.09 -5.34
N ASP A 245 8.12 -7.50 -6.35
CA ASP A 245 9.54 -7.14 -6.30
C ASP A 245 9.82 -5.84 -5.53
N HIS A 246 8.89 -4.89 -5.59
CA HIS A 246 9.04 -3.56 -5.01
C HIS A 246 7.88 -3.27 -4.06
N TRP A 247 8.16 -2.59 -2.97
CA TRP A 247 7.22 -2.36 -1.87
C TRP A 247 7.28 -0.91 -1.41
N ILE A 248 6.12 -0.28 -1.25
CA ILE A 248 5.97 0.96 -0.50
C ILE A 248 5.11 0.65 0.70
N PHE A 249 5.67 0.79 1.90
CA PHE A 249 4.91 0.67 3.13
C PHE A 249 4.36 2.01 3.53
N PHE A 250 3.12 2.03 4.03
CA PHE A 250 2.48 3.26 4.49
C PHE A 250 1.71 3.05 5.79
N SER A 251 1.55 4.14 6.54
CA SER A 251 0.65 4.25 7.67
C SER A 251 -0.23 5.47 7.46
N TYR A 252 -1.53 5.34 7.73
CA TYR A 252 -2.52 6.39 7.67
C TYR A 252 -3.06 6.66 9.09
N GLN A 253 -3.29 7.93 9.39
CA GLN A 253 -4.02 8.41 10.56
C GLN A 253 -5.12 9.37 10.13
N GLY A 254 -6.33 9.07 10.58
CA GLY A 254 -7.48 9.94 10.43
C GLY A 254 -7.35 11.23 11.25
N PRO A 255 -8.21 12.22 10.99
CA PRO A 255 -8.18 13.49 11.69
C PRO A 255 -8.43 13.29 13.19
N LYS A 256 -7.65 13.95 14.04
CA LYS A 256 -7.77 13.88 15.51
C LYS A 256 -7.94 15.27 16.10
N GLY A 257 -9.03 15.49 16.83
CA GLY A 257 -9.22 16.73 17.60
C GLY A 257 -9.24 18.03 16.78
N GLY A 258 -9.65 17.99 15.50
CA GLY A 258 -9.63 19.16 14.60
C GLY A 258 -8.36 19.29 13.75
N GLU A 259 -7.40 18.38 13.90
CA GLU A 259 -6.25 18.26 12.99
C GLU A 259 -6.64 17.60 11.65
N TYR A 260 -5.82 17.82 10.63
CA TYR A 260 -5.95 17.18 9.33
C TYR A 260 -5.58 15.68 9.40
N ALA A 261 -6.01 14.91 8.40
CA ALA A 261 -5.59 13.53 8.23
C ALA A 261 -4.18 13.48 7.64
N LYS A 262 -3.42 12.43 7.95
CA LYS A 262 -2.05 12.30 7.46
C LYS A 262 -1.71 10.86 7.12
N TYR A 263 -0.77 10.70 6.20
CA TYR A 263 -0.15 9.42 5.93
C TYR A 263 1.36 9.57 5.86
N ALA A 264 2.07 8.55 6.31
CA ALA A 264 3.52 8.46 6.22
C ALA A 264 3.90 7.24 5.38
N ARG A 265 4.90 7.36 4.52
CA ARG A 265 5.31 6.28 3.61
C ARG A 265 6.82 6.07 3.53
N THR A 266 7.25 4.84 3.29
CA THR A 266 8.65 4.56 2.99
C THR A 266 9.02 5.03 1.58
N GLU A 267 10.32 5.12 1.31
CA GLU A 267 10.82 4.97 -0.06
C GLU A 267 10.45 3.60 -0.63
N VAL A 268 10.66 3.42 -1.94
CA VAL A 268 10.48 2.11 -2.57
C VAL A 268 11.56 1.16 -2.07
N LEU A 269 11.14 0.08 -1.41
CA LEU A 269 12.01 -1.01 -0.98
C LEU A 269 12.00 -2.11 -2.04
N ASP A 270 13.17 -2.45 -2.58
CA ASP A 270 13.35 -3.53 -3.53
C ASP A 270 13.75 -4.81 -2.79
N VAL A 271 13.09 -5.93 -3.11
CA VAL A 271 13.47 -7.29 -2.67
C VAL A 271 14.89 -7.63 -3.13
N GLY A 272 15.36 -7.03 -4.22
CA GLY A 272 16.67 -7.22 -4.83
C GLY A 272 16.67 -8.37 -5.82
N LYS A 273 17.66 -8.40 -6.73
CA LYS A 273 17.71 -9.35 -7.86
C LYS A 273 17.78 -10.81 -7.40
N ASP A 274 18.51 -11.05 -6.33
CA ASP A 274 18.73 -12.37 -5.74
C ASP A 274 17.98 -12.52 -4.40
N ALA A 275 16.97 -11.66 -4.18
CA ALA A 275 16.18 -11.59 -2.96
C ALA A 275 17.04 -11.28 -1.71
N GLU A 276 18.08 -10.47 -1.88
CA GLU A 276 19.03 -10.05 -0.84
C GLU A 276 18.42 -9.13 0.22
N ASN A 277 17.28 -8.49 -0.06
CA ASN A 277 16.54 -7.65 0.88
C ASN A 277 15.22 -8.29 1.34
N LEU A 278 14.98 -9.57 1.03
CA LEU A 278 13.74 -10.26 1.42
C LEU A 278 13.50 -10.20 2.94
N GLU A 279 14.54 -10.34 3.75
CA GLU A 279 14.42 -10.28 5.22
C GLU A 279 14.00 -8.89 5.69
N LEU A 280 14.38 -7.84 4.96
CA LEU A 280 13.95 -6.48 5.27
C LEU A 280 12.44 -6.34 5.03
N ILE A 281 11.95 -6.78 3.86
CA ILE A 281 10.53 -6.73 3.50
C ILE A 281 9.68 -7.54 4.49
N LEU A 282 10.10 -8.77 4.79
CA LEU A 282 9.44 -9.63 5.76
C LEU A 282 9.41 -8.99 7.15
N GLY A 283 10.53 -8.41 7.60
CA GLY A 283 10.61 -7.76 8.91
C GLY A 283 9.68 -6.56 9.04
N VAL A 284 9.54 -5.75 7.98
CA VAL A 284 8.60 -4.63 7.95
C VAL A 284 7.16 -5.14 7.95
N LEU A 285 6.83 -6.18 7.16
CA LEU A 285 5.50 -6.81 7.15
C LEU A 285 5.10 -7.33 8.54
N VAL A 286 6.02 -8.01 9.24
CA VAL A 286 5.77 -8.47 10.62
C VAL A 286 5.42 -7.28 11.53
N ASP A 287 6.18 -6.18 11.46
CA ASP A 287 5.89 -4.98 12.26
C ASP A 287 4.55 -4.33 11.88
N TRP A 288 4.23 -4.28 10.59
CA TRP A 288 2.98 -3.72 10.07
C TRP A 288 1.76 -4.48 10.55
N ILE A 289 1.85 -5.81 10.57
CA ILE A 289 0.76 -6.66 11.05
C ILE A 289 0.60 -6.52 12.56
N GLU A 290 1.67 -6.60 13.34
CA GLU A 290 1.55 -6.53 14.79
C GLU A 290 1.16 -5.15 15.32
N ASN A 291 1.46 -4.09 14.57
CA ASN A 291 1.18 -2.70 14.96
C ASN A 291 0.21 -2.01 13.99
N ALA A 292 -0.70 -2.79 13.39
CA ALA A 292 -1.60 -2.33 12.31
C ALA A 292 -2.41 -1.06 12.63
N GLU A 293 -2.70 -0.82 13.91
CA GLU A 293 -3.54 0.29 14.37
C GLU A 293 -2.73 1.43 15.03
N VAL A 294 -1.41 1.42 14.87
CA VAL A 294 -0.51 2.42 15.47
C VAL A 294 0.06 3.33 14.38
N PHE A 295 -0.22 4.63 14.42
CA PHE A 295 0.45 5.61 13.55
C PHE A 295 1.83 6.00 14.06
N GLY A 296 2.00 6.24 15.37
CA GLY A 296 3.29 6.52 16.02
C GLY A 296 3.28 6.22 17.53
N PRO A 297 4.44 6.22 18.23
CA PRO A 297 5.81 6.11 17.71
C PRO A 297 6.05 4.75 17.05
N GLN A 298 6.79 4.75 15.93
CA GLN A 298 7.12 3.50 15.23
C GLN A 298 8.43 2.92 15.77
N LYS A 299 8.51 1.60 15.89
CA LYS A 299 9.69 0.93 16.47
C LYS A 299 10.95 1.22 15.65
N TYR A 300 10.85 1.09 14.33
CA TYR A 300 11.99 1.13 13.41
C TYR A 300 12.09 2.40 12.56
N PHE A 301 11.05 3.23 12.53
CA PHE A 301 10.94 4.38 11.65
C PHE A 301 10.76 5.70 12.41
N TYR A 302 11.27 6.79 11.84
CA TYR A 302 10.85 8.16 12.11
C TYR A 302 9.79 8.58 11.11
N ILE A 303 8.86 9.43 11.57
CA ILE A 303 7.96 10.17 10.68
C ILE A 303 8.63 11.51 10.44
N VAL A 304 8.93 11.81 9.18
CA VAL A 304 9.62 13.03 8.75
C VAL A 304 8.74 13.88 7.83
#